data_AF-A0A3S3TYF3-F1
#
_entry.id   AF-A0A3S3TYF3-F1
#
_cell.length_a   1.000
_cell.length_b   1.000
_cell.length_c   1.000
_cell.angle_alpha   90.00
_cell.angle_beta   90.00
_cell.angle_gamma   90.00
#
_symmetry.space_group_name_H-M   'P 1'
#
loop_
_entity.id
_entity.type
_entity.pdbx_description
1 polymer ?
#
loop_
_entity_poly.entity_id
_entity_poly.type
_entity_poly.pdbx_seq_one_letter_code
_entity_poly.pdbx_strand_id
1 'polypeptide(L)'
;MTSNLVIEVIDKFNTLAEIKKRMVKRIVIVSIIYVLFIVAISLNADKIGDYFVLLITISGLIFSFFLIGEIYRKYIIGFKPKNNKITYSNSENTNFQLKKISTRPFLFGLEKGLISDDEFYFDDENFYAVNKEFQKAIFKLSDITEISKTSIQINNGRLWQVKIKQGTADEITFKFAHNYTIWNKNFYHFYEKIKLINPKPECDPIVLGQSGRKLGCRLSP
;
A
#
# COMPACT_ATOMS: atom_id res chain seq x y z
N MET A 1 12.17 -13.60 -27.25
CA MET A 1 12.19 -13.13 -25.84
C MET A 1 10.92 -12.36 -25.45
N THR A 2 10.25 -11.69 -26.39
CA THR A 2 8.98 -10.96 -26.20
C THR A 2 7.76 -11.83 -25.86
N SER A 3 7.72 -13.08 -26.32
CA SER A 3 6.57 -13.99 -26.08
C SER A 3 6.37 -14.38 -24.61
N ASN A 4 7.45 -14.57 -23.84
CA ASN A 4 7.33 -15.05 -22.46
C ASN A 4 6.83 -13.96 -21.50
N LEU A 5 7.25 -12.71 -21.72
CA LEU A 5 6.79 -11.55 -20.95
C LEU A 5 5.29 -11.26 -21.17
N VAL A 6 4.80 -11.44 -22.41
CA VAL A 6 3.37 -11.24 -22.71
C VAL A 6 2.51 -12.32 -22.06
N ILE A 7 2.98 -13.57 -22.06
CA ILE A 7 2.27 -14.70 -21.42
C ILE A 7 2.22 -14.51 -19.89
N GLU A 8 3.33 -14.10 -19.26
CA GLU A 8 3.38 -13.86 -17.81
C GLU A 8 2.44 -12.72 -17.37
N VAL A 9 2.37 -11.65 -18.17
CA VAL A 9 1.46 -10.53 -17.90
C VAL A 9 0.00 -10.97 -18.03
N ILE A 10 -0.35 -11.71 -19.08
CA ILE A 10 -1.72 -12.21 -19.29
C ILE A 10 -2.14 -13.16 -18.16
N ASP A 11 -1.24 -14.05 -17.73
CA ASP A 11 -1.52 -14.98 -16.64
C ASP A 11 -1.74 -14.24 -15.30
N LYS A 12 -0.95 -13.20 -15.04
CA LYS A 12 -1.13 -12.33 -13.86
C LYS A 12 -2.45 -11.55 -13.90
N PHE A 13 -2.90 -11.11 -15.07
CA PHE A 13 -4.22 -10.47 -15.22
C PHE A 13 -5.37 -11.45 -15.02
N ASN A 14 -5.28 -12.65 -15.57
CA ASN A 14 -6.31 -13.69 -15.44
C ASN A 14 -6.44 -14.19 -14.00
N THR A 15 -5.30 -14.40 -13.30
CA THR A 15 -5.28 -14.77 -11.89
C THR A 15 -5.90 -13.67 -11.00
N LEU A 16 -5.59 -12.40 -11.24
CA LEU A 16 -6.24 -11.27 -10.57
C LEU A 16 -7.76 -11.20 -10.81
N ALA A 17 -8.19 -11.46 -12.04
CA ALA A 17 -9.61 -11.47 -12.41
C ALA A 17 -10.37 -12.61 -11.72
N GLU A 18 -9.80 -13.81 -11.69
CA GLU A 18 -10.38 -14.97 -11.01
C GLU A 18 -10.43 -14.81 -9.48
N ILE A 19 -9.38 -14.22 -8.87
CA ILE A 19 -9.38 -13.88 -7.44
C ILE A 19 -10.50 -12.87 -7.13
N LYS A 20 -10.64 -11.82 -7.95
CA LYS A 20 -11.70 -10.82 -7.79
C LYS A 20 -13.10 -11.44 -7.91
N LYS A 21 -13.29 -12.32 -8.89
CA LYS A 21 -14.55 -13.05 -9.13
C LYS A 21 -14.92 -13.97 -7.96
N ARG A 22 -13.94 -14.70 -7.42
CA ARG A 22 -14.12 -15.60 -6.27
C ARG A 22 -14.55 -14.84 -5.00
N MET A 23 -13.98 -13.67 -4.74
CA MET A 23 -14.34 -12.84 -3.58
C MET A 23 -15.73 -12.21 -3.73
N VAL A 24 -16.06 -11.64 -4.90
CA VAL A 24 -17.39 -11.07 -5.15
C VAL A 24 -18.47 -12.14 -5.00
N LYS A 25 -18.23 -13.35 -5.51
CA LYS A 25 -19.15 -14.49 -5.34
C LYS A 25 -19.39 -14.81 -3.86
N ARG A 26 -18.34 -14.84 -3.04
CA ARG A 26 -18.45 -15.09 -1.59
C ARG A 26 -19.28 -14.01 -0.89
N ILE A 27 -19.00 -12.73 -1.17
CA ILE A 27 -19.74 -11.60 -0.59
C ILE A 27 -21.23 -11.69 -0.96
N VAL A 28 -21.54 -11.95 -2.23
CA VAL A 28 -22.93 -12.09 -2.70
C VAL A 28 -23.64 -13.26 -2.01
N ILE A 29 -22.99 -14.44 -1.93
CA ILE A 29 -23.58 -15.61 -1.26
C ILE A 29 -23.86 -15.32 0.21
N VAL A 30 -22.89 -14.77 0.95
CA VAL A 30 -23.07 -14.48 2.39
C VAL A 30 -24.14 -13.41 2.60
N SER A 31 -24.23 -12.41 1.71
CA SER A 31 -25.28 -11.38 1.78
C SER A 31 -26.68 -11.97 1.56
N ILE A 32 -26.83 -12.90 0.60
CA ILE A 32 -28.10 -13.60 0.36
C ILE A 32 -28.50 -14.43 1.58
N ILE A 33 -27.55 -15.19 2.15
CA ILE A 33 -27.80 -15.98 3.37
C ILE A 33 -28.22 -15.08 4.53
N TYR A 34 -27.58 -13.93 4.70
CA TYR A 34 -27.92 -12.97 5.74
C TYR A 34 -29.34 -12.41 5.57
N VAL A 35 -29.75 -12.07 4.34
CA VAL A 35 -31.14 -11.63 4.07
C VAL A 35 -32.14 -12.74 4.41
N LEU A 36 -31.88 -13.98 4.01
CA LEU A 36 -32.74 -15.12 4.34
C LEU A 36 -32.86 -15.33 5.85
N PHE A 37 -31.76 -15.16 6.58
CA PHE A 37 -31.73 -15.24 8.04
C PHE A 37 -32.60 -14.16 8.70
N ILE A 38 -32.52 -12.90 8.24
CA ILE A 38 -33.36 -11.81 8.75
C ILE A 38 -34.83 -12.06 8.47
N VAL A 39 -35.18 -12.53 7.26
CA VAL A 39 -36.56 -12.89 6.91
C VAL A 39 -37.08 -14.02 7.81
N ALA A 40 -36.28 -15.06 8.04
CA ALA A 40 -36.67 -16.17 8.91
C ALA A 40 -36.92 -15.74 10.36
N ILE A 41 -36.09 -14.86 10.92
CA ILE A 41 -36.30 -14.28 12.26
C ILE A 41 -37.59 -13.45 12.27
N SER A 42 -37.80 -12.63 11.25
CA SER A 42 -38.97 -11.74 11.16
C SER A 42 -40.28 -12.53 11.08
N LEU A 43 -40.32 -13.62 10.33
CA LEU A 43 -41.48 -14.52 10.25
C LEU A 43 -41.78 -15.25 11.56
N ASN A 44 -40.82 -15.32 12.48
CA ASN A 44 -40.98 -15.94 13.80
C ASN A 44 -41.00 -14.91 14.93
N ALA A 45 -41.19 -13.62 14.62
CA ALA A 45 -41.15 -12.53 15.60
C ALA A 45 -42.13 -12.74 16.76
N ASP A 46 -43.35 -13.20 16.47
CA ASP A 46 -44.39 -13.47 17.48
C ASP A 46 -43.96 -14.51 18.53
N LYS A 47 -43.11 -15.47 18.15
CA LYS A 47 -42.57 -16.50 19.06
C LYS A 47 -41.34 -16.04 19.83
N ILE A 48 -40.54 -15.17 19.22
CA ILE A 48 -39.27 -14.69 19.77
C ILE A 48 -39.51 -13.55 20.77
N GLY A 49 -40.63 -12.83 20.63
CA GLY A 49 -40.93 -11.65 21.45
C GLY A 49 -39.85 -10.58 21.31
N ASP A 50 -39.72 -9.69 22.29
CA ASP A 50 -38.88 -8.48 22.20
C ASP A 50 -37.39 -8.73 21.90
N TYR A 51 -36.89 -9.95 22.07
CA TYR A 51 -35.51 -10.33 21.75
C TYR A 51 -35.17 -10.26 20.25
N PHE A 52 -36.17 -10.25 19.35
CA PHE A 52 -35.93 -10.26 17.91
C PHE A 52 -35.14 -9.03 17.44
N VAL A 53 -35.39 -7.85 18.04
CA VAL A 53 -34.69 -6.60 17.71
C VAL A 53 -33.21 -6.68 18.11
N LEU A 54 -32.92 -7.26 19.27
CA LEU A 54 -31.55 -7.46 19.74
C LEU A 54 -30.79 -8.42 18.82
N LEU A 55 -31.40 -9.53 18.42
CA LEU A 55 -30.81 -10.52 17.51
C LEU A 55 -30.47 -9.92 16.15
N ILE A 56 -31.39 -9.14 15.57
CA ILE A 56 -31.15 -8.45 14.30
C ILE A 56 -29.98 -7.46 14.45
N THR A 57 -29.96 -6.69 15.54
CA THR A 57 -28.90 -5.69 15.79
C THR A 57 -27.51 -6.35 15.91
N ILE A 58 -27.38 -7.40 16.73
CA ILE A 58 -26.11 -8.11 16.91
C ILE A 58 -25.66 -8.78 15.61
N SER A 59 -26.58 -9.45 14.90
CA SER A 59 -26.27 -10.09 13.62
C SER A 59 -25.81 -9.09 12.56
N GLY A 60 -26.38 -7.88 12.55
CA GLY A 60 -25.96 -6.78 11.66
C GLY A 60 -24.55 -6.28 11.95
N LEU A 61 -24.16 -6.17 13.22
CA LEU A 61 -22.79 -5.81 13.60
C LEU A 61 -21.79 -6.89 13.14
N ILE A 62 -22.13 -8.16 13.34
CA ILE A 62 -21.28 -9.29 12.89
C ILE A 62 -21.13 -9.30 11.37
N PHE A 63 -22.24 -9.13 10.65
CA PHE A 63 -22.23 -9.08 9.19
C PHE A 63 -21.43 -7.88 8.65
N SER A 64 -21.57 -6.71 9.27
CA SER A 64 -20.78 -5.53 8.95
C SER A 64 -19.28 -5.78 9.14
N PHE A 65 -18.88 -6.37 10.26
CA PHE A 65 -17.48 -6.73 10.51
C PHE A 65 -16.95 -7.71 9.46
N PHE A 66 -17.76 -8.69 9.05
CA PHE A 66 -17.41 -9.63 7.98
C PHE A 66 -17.19 -8.93 6.63
N LEU A 67 -18.10 -8.02 6.22
CA LEU A 67 -17.95 -7.26 4.98
C LEU A 67 -16.71 -6.36 5.00
N ILE A 68 -16.47 -5.67 6.12
CA ILE A 68 -15.28 -4.85 6.32
C ILE A 68 -14.02 -5.70 6.18
N GLY A 69 -14.00 -6.91 6.74
CA GLY A 69 -12.87 -7.84 6.63
C GLY A 69 -12.58 -8.29 5.19
N GLU A 70 -13.61 -8.62 4.40
CA GLU A 70 -13.46 -9.01 2.99
C GLU A 70 -12.98 -7.82 2.12
N ILE A 71 -13.52 -6.63 2.37
CA ILE A 71 -13.09 -5.38 1.72
C ILE A 71 -11.63 -5.08 2.07
N TYR A 72 -11.27 -5.16 3.36
CA TYR A 72 -9.91 -4.95 3.84
C TYR A 72 -8.92 -5.91 3.16
N ARG A 73 -9.25 -7.20 3.07
CA ARG A 73 -8.40 -8.17 2.36
C ARG A 73 -8.14 -7.77 0.92
N LYS A 74 -9.17 -7.34 0.18
CA LYS A 74 -9.05 -6.93 -1.22
C LYS A 74 -8.12 -5.72 -1.41
N TYR A 75 -8.25 -4.70 -0.57
CA TYR A 75 -7.49 -3.46 -0.74
C TYR A 75 -6.10 -3.51 -0.10
N ILE A 76 -5.82 -4.46 0.80
CA ILE A 76 -4.61 -4.41 1.63
C ILE A 76 -3.67 -5.61 1.40
N ILE A 77 -4.14 -6.77 0.95
CA ILE A 77 -3.30 -7.97 0.74
C ILE A 77 -2.15 -7.71 -0.26
N GLY A 78 -2.40 -6.96 -1.33
CA GLY A 78 -1.35 -6.58 -2.31
C GLY A 78 -0.49 -5.40 -1.88
N PHE A 79 -0.83 -4.73 -0.77
CA PHE A 79 -0.12 -3.56 -0.30
C PHE A 79 0.95 -3.85 0.73
N LYS A 80 0.84 -4.98 1.43
CA LYS A 80 1.82 -5.40 2.43
C LYS A 80 3.23 -5.33 1.83
N PRO A 81 4.17 -4.58 2.43
CA PRO A 81 5.54 -4.55 1.97
C PRO A 81 6.09 -5.99 1.99
N LYS A 82 6.71 -6.41 0.89
CA LYS A 82 7.35 -7.72 0.81
C LYS A 82 8.59 -7.64 1.70
N ASN A 83 8.48 -8.21 2.91
CA ASN A 83 9.59 -8.29 3.85
C ASN A 83 10.63 -9.26 3.30
N ASN A 84 11.50 -8.76 2.42
CA ASN A 84 12.78 -9.41 2.18
C ASN A 84 13.62 -9.25 3.46
N LYS A 85 14.59 -10.13 3.71
CA LYS A 85 15.46 -10.04 4.89
C LYS A 85 16.26 -8.72 4.83
N ILE A 86 15.76 -7.68 5.47
CA ILE A 86 16.48 -6.41 5.64
C ILE A 86 17.44 -6.60 6.80
N THR A 87 18.72 -6.36 6.55
CA THR A 87 19.73 -6.35 7.62
C THR A 87 19.73 -4.99 8.27
N TYR A 88 19.25 -4.94 9.52
CA TYR A 88 19.36 -3.77 10.37
C TYR A 88 20.65 -3.84 11.17
N SER A 89 21.38 -2.73 11.25
CA SER A 89 22.51 -2.58 12.16
C SER A 89 22.15 -1.64 13.30
N ASN A 90 22.67 -1.94 14.49
CA ASN A 90 22.68 -0.98 15.58
C ASN A 90 23.61 0.16 15.17
N SER A 91 23.03 1.32 14.90
CA SER A 91 23.81 2.51 14.58
C SER A 91 24.31 3.12 15.88
N GLU A 92 25.63 3.23 16.02
CA GLU A 92 26.22 4.22 16.92
C GLU A 92 25.70 5.61 16.53
N ASN A 93 25.52 6.49 17.52
CA ASN A 93 25.02 7.86 17.36
C ASN A 93 25.95 8.68 16.46
N THR A 94 25.80 8.49 15.15
CA THR A 94 26.46 9.31 14.15
C THR A 94 25.58 10.52 13.90
N ASN A 95 26.12 11.69 14.24
CA ASN A 95 25.52 13.02 14.11
C ASN A 95 25.33 13.44 12.63
N PHE A 96 24.78 12.58 11.79
CA PHE A 96 24.40 12.97 10.44
C PHE A 96 23.10 13.76 10.50
N GLN A 97 23.05 14.89 9.77
CA GLN A 97 21.82 15.65 9.52
C GLN A 97 20.91 14.86 8.58
N LEU A 98 20.37 13.74 9.08
CA LEU A 98 19.45 12.89 8.35
C LEU A 98 18.15 13.65 8.09
N LYS A 99 17.78 13.77 6.82
CA LYS A 99 16.56 14.48 6.42
C LYS A 99 15.41 13.49 6.38
N LYS A 100 14.48 13.61 7.34
CA LYS A 100 13.28 12.77 7.38
C LYS A 100 12.39 13.03 6.16
N ILE A 101 12.02 11.96 5.45
CA ILE A 101 11.20 12.01 4.22
C ILE A 101 9.84 11.35 4.39
N SER A 102 9.66 10.49 5.39
CA SER A 102 8.37 9.86 5.66
C SER A 102 7.61 10.48 6.83
N THR A 103 6.30 10.29 6.80
CA THR A 103 5.37 10.54 7.89
C THR A 103 4.52 9.30 8.13
N ARG A 104 4.03 9.13 9.36
CA ARG A 104 3.12 8.04 9.72
C ARG A 104 1.72 8.60 9.87
N PRO A 105 0.82 8.37 8.91
CA PRO A 105 -0.58 8.77 9.05
C PRO A 105 -1.28 7.82 10.02
N PHE A 106 -2.06 8.35 10.95
CA PHE A 106 -2.85 7.55 11.86
C PHE A 106 -4.02 6.87 11.12
N LEU A 107 -4.00 5.55 10.99
CA LEU A 107 -5.05 4.76 10.29
C LEU A 107 -5.72 3.74 11.21
N PHE A 108 -5.90 4.06 12.49
CA PHE A 108 -6.61 3.21 13.46
C PHE A 108 -6.10 1.74 13.46
N GLY A 109 -4.79 1.54 13.31
CA GLY A 109 -4.16 0.21 13.30
C GLY A 109 -4.07 -0.49 11.93
N LEU A 110 -4.64 0.07 10.86
CA LEU A 110 -4.54 -0.46 9.49
C LEU A 110 -3.19 -0.14 8.81
N GLU A 111 -2.36 0.68 9.47
CA GLU A 111 -1.06 1.17 8.98
C GLU A 111 -0.11 0.03 8.62
N LYS A 112 -0.07 -1.02 9.46
CA LYS A 112 0.84 -2.18 9.33
C LYS A 112 0.69 -2.95 8.02
N GLY A 113 -0.46 -2.83 7.36
CA GLY A 113 -0.74 -3.50 6.08
C GLY A 113 -0.49 -2.63 4.85
N LEU A 114 -0.42 -1.31 5.03
CA LEU A 114 -0.41 -0.31 3.95
C LEU A 114 0.94 0.35 3.75
N ILE A 115 1.64 0.57 4.85
CA ILE A 115 2.86 1.36 4.93
C ILE A 115 3.91 0.49 5.63
N SER A 116 5.17 0.66 5.25
CA SER A 116 6.29 0.07 5.97
C SER A 116 6.33 0.61 7.39
N ASP A 117 6.54 -0.27 8.37
CA ASP A 117 6.62 0.11 9.78
C ASP A 117 7.85 0.99 10.09
N ASP A 118 8.74 1.20 9.12
CA ASP A 118 9.99 1.96 9.25
C ASP A 118 9.80 3.46 9.00
N GLU A 119 10.63 4.27 9.64
CA GLU A 119 10.78 5.69 9.29
C GLU A 119 11.89 5.86 8.26
N PHE A 120 11.67 6.72 7.27
CA PHE A 120 12.58 6.89 6.14
C PHE A 120 13.28 8.23 6.20
N TYR A 121 14.59 8.18 5.99
CA TYR A 121 15.48 9.33 5.97
C TYR A 121 16.41 9.23 4.75
N PHE A 122 17.00 10.36 4.36
CA PHE A 122 18.06 10.37 3.36
C PHE A 122 19.14 11.38 3.74
N ASP A 123 20.33 11.16 3.19
CA ASP A 123 21.41 12.13 3.14
C ASP A 123 21.91 12.28 1.70
N ASP A 124 23.14 12.71 1.51
CA ASP A 124 23.66 12.93 0.18
C ASP A 124 23.95 11.66 -0.63
N GLU A 125 24.16 10.52 0.01
CA GLU A 125 24.60 9.30 -0.67
C GLU A 125 23.69 8.10 -0.39
N ASN A 126 22.94 8.14 0.70
CA ASN A 126 22.24 7.00 1.26
C ASN A 126 20.76 7.30 1.57
N PHE A 127 19.96 6.25 1.42
CA PHE A 127 18.60 6.11 1.91
C PHE A 127 18.62 5.22 3.15
N TYR A 128 17.88 5.63 4.18
CA TYR A 128 17.85 4.97 5.48
C TYR A 128 16.42 4.53 5.81
N ALA A 129 16.27 3.27 6.21
CA ALA A 129 15.07 2.76 6.86
C ALA A 129 15.38 2.53 8.35
N VAL A 130 14.63 3.20 9.23
CA VAL A 130 14.81 3.13 10.68
C VAL A 130 13.62 2.41 11.30
N ASN A 131 13.87 1.27 11.94
CA ASN A 131 12.81 0.48 12.54
C ASN A 131 12.35 1.06 13.89
N LYS A 132 11.36 0.43 14.52
CA LYS A 132 10.82 0.83 15.84
C LYS A 132 11.83 0.69 16.99
N GLU A 133 12.87 -0.11 16.80
CA GLU A 133 13.97 -0.33 17.74
C GLU A 133 15.15 0.64 17.49
N PHE A 134 14.95 1.67 16.66
CA PHE A 134 15.96 2.65 16.25
C PHE A 134 17.18 2.06 15.52
N GLN A 135 17.06 0.85 14.99
CA GLN A 135 18.08 0.23 14.16
C GLN A 135 17.95 0.74 12.73
N LYS A 136 19.09 0.88 12.03
CA LYS A 136 19.14 1.47 10.69
C LYS A 136 19.48 0.40 9.66
N ALA A 137 18.74 0.39 8.56
CA ALA A 137 19.15 -0.26 7.32
C ALA A 137 19.56 0.82 6.32
N ILE A 138 20.77 0.68 5.75
CA ILE A 138 21.40 1.68 4.91
C ILE A 138 21.46 1.15 3.47
N PHE A 139 20.99 1.96 2.53
CA PHE A 139 20.97 1.65 1.11
C PHE A 139 21.58 2.83 0.34
N LYS A 140 22.41 2.58 -0.67
CA LYS A 140 22.91 3.68 -1.51
C LYS A 140 21.78 4.24 -2.37
N LEU A 141 21.77 5.55 -2.61
CA LEU A 141 20.79 6.16 -3.51
C LEU A 141 20.90 5.61 -4.94
N SER A 142 22.09 5.16 -5.35
CA SER A 142 22.32 4.48 -6.64
C SER A 142 21.61 3.14 -6.78
N ASP A 143 21.26 2.49 -5.67
CA ASP A 143 20.64 1.17 -5.66
C ASP A 143 19.11 1.27 -5.80
N ILE A 144 18.56 2.49 -5.81
CA ILE A 144 17.14 2.76 -6.02
C ILE A 144 16.80 2.60 -7.50
N THR A 145 15.99 1.59 -7.80
CA THR A 145 15.56 1.25 -9.15
C THR A 145 14.33 2.05 -9.58
N GLU A 146 13.42 2.34 -8.64
CA GLU A 146 12.15 3.00 -8.92
C GLU A 146 11.70 3.86 -7.72
N ILE A 147 11.14 5.03 -8.03
CA ILE A 147 10.38 5.84 -7.08
C ILE A 147 9.06 6.27 -7.74
N SER A 148 7.94 5.84 -7.15
CA SER A 148 6.65 6.01 -7.81
C SER A 148 5.50 6.21 -6.84
N LYS A 149 4.39 6.75 -7.36
CA LYS A 149 3.16 6.95 -6.60
C LYS A 149 2.35 5.66 -6.66
N THR A 150 1.85 5.22 -5.52
CA THR A 150 0.89 4.10 -5.48
C THR A 150 -0.53 4.60 -5.80
N SER A 151 -1.44 3.65 -6.04
CA SER A 151 -2.87 3.95 -6.25
C SER A 151 -3.62 4.31 -4.96
N ILE A 152 -2.99 4.17 -3.79
CA ILE A 152 -3.63 4.48 -2.50
C ILE A 152 -3.38 5.94 -2.14
N GLN A 153 -4.49 6.59 -1.78
CA GLN A 153 -4.51 7.92 -1.23
C GLN A 153 -5.04 7.86 0.20
N ILE A 154 -4.32 8.51 1.11
CA ILE A 154 -4.71 8.70 2.50
C ILE A 154 -4.89 10.20 2.70
N ASN A 155 -6.10 10.62 3.03
CA ASN A 155 -6.49 12.04 3.06
C ASN A 155 -6.14 12.72 1.72
N ASN A 156 -5.35 13.80 1.76
CA ASN A 156 -4.88 14.52 0.58
C ASN A 156 -3.49 14.05 0.08
N GLY A 157 -2.89 13.05 0.73
CA GLY A 157 -1.55 12.54 0.40
C GLY A 157 -1.61 11.17 -0.29
N ARG A 158 -0.90 11.00 -1.40
CA ARG A 158 -0.69 9.67 -2.00
C ARG A 158 0.46 8.96 -1.33
N LEU A 159 0.32 7.65 -1.13
CA LEU A 159 1.42 6.81 -0.70
C LEU A 159 2.44 6.67 -1.83
N TRP A 160 3.72 6.77 -1.46
CA TRP A 160 4.85 6.55 -2.35
C TRP A 160 5.44 5.18 -2.12
N GLN A 161 6.06 4.65 -3.16
CA GLN A 161 6.87 3.45 -3.09
C GLN A 161 8.27 3.72 -3.61
N VAL A 162 9.24 3.09 -2.96
CA VAL A 162 10.64 3.06 -3.38
C VAL A 162 11.04 1.61 -3.53
N LYS A 163 11.60 1.26 -4.68
CA LYS A 163 12.15 -0.06 -4.95
C LYS A 163 13.66 0.02 -4.99
N ILE A 164 14.31 -0.93 -4.31
CA ILE A 164 15.75 -0.97 -4.13
C ILE A 164 16.25 -2.35 -4.52
N LYS A 165 17.31 -2.39 -5.34
CA LYS A 165 17.97 -3.62 -5.73
C LYS A 165 19.45 -3.55 -5.40
N GLN A 166 19.85 -4.28 -4.36
CA GLN A 166 21.24 -4.35 -3.93
C GLN A 166 21.93 -5.58 -4.55
N GLY A 167 22.76 -5.36 -5.58
CA GLY A 167 23.48 -6.43 -6.26
C GLY A 167 22.57 -7.50 -6.88
N THR A 168 22.77 -8.76 -6.49
CA THR A 168 21.98 -9.92 -6.96
C THR A 168 20.78 -10.25 -6.08
N ALA A 169 20.53 -9.47 -5.02
CA ALA A 169 19.41 -9.69 -4.12
C ALA A 169 18.06 -9.38 -4.78
N ASP A 170 17.00 -9.96 -4.22
CA ASP A 170 15.62 -9.65 -4.57
C ASP A 170 15.32 -8.16 -4.33
N GLU A 171 14.49 -7.59 -5.20
CA GLU A 171 14.05 -6.20 -5.10
C GLU A 171 13.23 -5.97 -3.81
N ILE A 172 13.68 -5.01 -3.01
CA ILE A 172 13.04 -4.58 -1.77
C ILE A 172 12.10 -3.43 -2.09
N THR A 173 10.85 -3.50 -1.64
CA THR A 173 9.87 -2.43 -1.84
C THR A 173 9.47 -1.82 -0.51
N PHE A 174 9.77 -0.54 -0.33
CA PHE A 174 9.30 0.28 0.79
C PHE A 174 8.11 1.12 0.35
N LYS A 175 7.11 1.25 1.22
CA LYS A 175 5.95 2.13 0.99
C LYS A 175 5.80 3.09 2.14
N PHE A 176 5.57 4.36 1.85
CA PHE A 176 5.43 5.38 2.89
C PHE A 176 4.60 6.58 2.45
N ALA A 177 4.00 7.26 3.43
CA ALA A 177 3.47 8.59 3.23
C ALA A 177 4.63 9.59 3.33
N HIS A 178 4.68 10.55 2.42
CA HIS A 178 5.74 11.55 2.41
C HIS A 178 5.49 12.66 3.45
N ASN A 179 6.54 13.22 4.04
CA ASN A 179 6.47 14.35 4.96
C ASN A 179 6.62 15.70 4.21
N TYR A 180 5.88 15.88 3.10
CA TYR A 180 5.92 17.14 2.38
C TYR A 180 4.94 18.13 2.99
N THR A 181 5.46 19.28 3.39
CA THR A 181 4.67 20.44 3.78
C THR A 181 5.28 21.68 3.12
N ILE A 182 4.62 22.83 3.23
CA ILE A 182 5.17 24.11 2.71
C ILE A 182 6.56 24.40 3.34
N TRP A 183 6.78 23.93 4.57
CA TRP A 183 7.99 24.15 5.37
C TRP A 183 8.97 22.97 5.37
N ASN A 184 8.54 21.79 4.93
CA ASN A 184 9.39 20.60 4.82
C ASN A 184 9.48 20.13 3.36
N LYS A 185 10.61 20.46 2.72
CA LYS A 185 10.92 20.09 1.33
C LYS A 185 11.84 18.87 1.23
N ASN A 186 12.10 18.14 2.33
CA ASN A 186 13.03 17.01 2.33
C ASN A 186 12.67 15.95 1.29
N PHE A 187 11.38 15.58 1.22
CA PHE A 187 10.92 14.61 0.23
C PHE A 187 11.11 15.10 -1.22
N TYR A 188 10.91 16.39 -1.47
CA TYR A 188 11.14 16.99 -2.78
C TYR A 188 12.63 16.93 -3.16
N HIS A 189 13.53 17.27 -2.24
CA HIS A 189 14.97 17.18 -2.47
C HIS A 189 15.44 15.75 -2.71
N PHE A 190 14.91 14.79 -1.96
CA PHE A 190 15.16 13.37 -2.19
C PHE A 190 14.71 12.95 -3.59
N TYR A 191 13.47 13.28 -3.98
CA TYR A 191 12.91 12.93 -5.28
C TYR A 191 13.71 13.50 -6.45
N GLU A 192 14.11 14.77 -6.38
CA GLU A 192 14.96 15.40 -7.39
C GLU A 192 16.34 14.72 -7.45
N LYS A 193 16.91 14.33 -6.31
CA LYS A 193 18.20 13.62 -6.28
C LYS A 193 18.13 12.26 -6.95
N ILE A 194 17.07 11.48 -6.70
CA ILE A 194 16.85 10.19 -7.38
C ILE A 194 16.67 10.38 -8.89
N LYS A 195 15.96 11.43 -9.32
CA LYS A 195 15.82 11.77 -10.75
C LYS A 195 17.15 12.01 -11.45
N LEU A 196 18.08 12.69 -10.78
CA LEU A 196 19.41 12.95 -11.32
C LEU A 196 20.25 11.68 -11.42
N ILE A 197 20.19 10.82 -10.41
CA ILE A 197 21.00 9.59 -10.32
C ILE A 197 20.48 8.52 -11.28
N ASN A 198 19.16 8.39 -11.37
CA ASN A 198 18.50 7.42 -12.21
C ASN A 198 17.50 8.16 -13.08
N PRO A 199 17.87 8.59 -14.31
CA PRO A 199 16.98 9.35 -15.21
C PRO A 199 15.84 8.51 -15.81
N LYS A 200 15.66 7.26 -15.37
CA LYS A 200 14.52 6.41 -15.70
C LYS A 200 13.39 6.37 -14.64
N PRO A 201 13.24 7.27 -13.64
CA PRO A 201 12.30 7.01 -12.57
C PRO A 201 10.92 7.46 -13.04
N GLU A 202 10.17 6.49 -13.56
CA GLU A 202 8.75 6.58 -13.90
C GLU A 202 8.37 7.73 -14.86
N CYS A 203 8.09 7.36 -16.12
CA CYS A 203 7.28 8.21 -16.98
C CYS A 203 5.84 8.23 -16.45
N ASP A 204 5.51 9.22 -15.63
CA ASP A 204 4.13 9.63 -15.36
C ASP A 204 4.11 11.16 -15.18
N PRO A 205 3.33 11.91 -15.96
CA PRO A 205 3.42 13.37 -15.97
C PRO A 205 3.03 13.94 -14.61
N ILE A 206 3.85 14.87 -14.12
CA ILE A 206 3.51 15.76 -13.01
C ILE A 206 2.35 16.63 -13.49
N VAL A 207 1.11 16.23 -13.22
CA VAL A 207 -0.05 17.13 -13.37
C VAL A 207 -0.03 18.09 -12.18
N LEU A 208 0.71 19.18 -12.32
CA LEU A 208 0.43 20.42 -11.62
C LEU A 208 -0.71 21.10 -12.39
N GLY A 209 -1.89 21.15 -11.77
CA GLY A 209 -2.96 22.05 -12.21
C GLY A 209 -3.80 21.56 -13.39
N GLN A 210 -5.11 21.56 -13.14
CA GLN A 210 -6.23 21.62 -14.07
C GLN A 210 -5.92 21.68 -15.58
N SER A 211 -5.97 20.53 -16.26
CA SER A 211 -6.55 20.38 -17.60
C SER A 211 -6.46 18.90 -18.01
N GLY A 212 -7.60 18.29 -18.29
CA GLY A 212 -7.66 16.87 -18.64
C GLY A 212 -7.05 16.59 -20.02
N ARG A 213 -6.10 15.66 -20.08
CA ARG A 213 -5.86 14.74 -21.20
C ARG A 213 -4.95 13.58 -20.75
N LYS A 214 -5.39 12.35 -21.02
CA LYS A 214 -4.59 11.12 -20.87
C LYS A 214 -3.58 11.03 -22.02
N LEU A 215 -2.31 10.81 -21.72
CA LEU A 215 -1.33 10.29 -22.67
C LEU A 215 -0.48 9.24 -21.95
N GLY A 216 -0.45 8.03 -22.53
CA GLY A 216 0.24 6.87 -21.97
C GLY A 216 1.75 6.88 -22.23
N CYS A 217 2.45 5.92 -21.61
CA CYS A 217 3.86 5.69 -21.86
C CYS A 217 4.08 4.29 -22.45
N ARG A 218 4.67 4.28 -23.64
CA ARG A 218 5.11 3.11 -24.39
C ARG A 218 6.61 2.99 -24.19
N LEU A 219 7.06 1.82 -23.73
CA LEU A 219 8.46 1.41 -23.79
C LEU A 219 8.81 1.03 -25.25
N SER A 220 9.99 1.41 -25.73
CA SER A 220 10.64 0.78 -26.89
C SER A 220 12.12 1.16 -26.92
N PRO A 221 12.97 0.29 -27.49
CA PRO A 221 13.17 -1.13 -27.22
C PRO A 221 14.32 -1.36 -26.24
#